data_AF-A0A6F8TB61-F1
#
_entry.id   AF-A0A6F8TB61-F1
#
_cell.length_a   1.000
_cell.length_b   1.000
_cell.length_c   1.000
_cell.angle_alpha   90.00
_cell.angle_beta   90.00
_cell.angle_gamma   90.00
#
_symmetry.space_group_name_H-M   'P 1'
#
loop_
_entity.id
_entity.type
_entity.pdbx_description
1 polymer ?
#
loop_
_entity_poly.entity_id
_entity_poly.type
_entity_poly.pdbx_seq_one_letter_code
_entity_poly.pdbx_strand_id
1 'polypeptide(L)'
;MPNKTYRLYPKAIEDLESIYLYSTREFGIKRTEDYILAIETSFQHLTDDPLISRVCDYVRQDLRAFNTGSHVIYFKITSYGIGVIRVLHQSMDFGRHF
;
A
#
# COMPACT_ATOMS: atom_id res chain seq x y z
N MET A 1 -11.45 -7.49 -21.40
CA MET A 1 -11.20 -6.37 -20.48
C MET A 1 -9.69 -6.23 -20.36
N PRO A 2 -9.11 -5.01 -20.32
CA PRO A 2 -7.67 -4.90 -20.06
C PRO A 2 -7.36 -5.59 -18.73
N ASN A 3 -6.27 -6.36 -18.71
CA ASN A 3 -5.80 -7.01 -17.49
C ASN A 3 -5.48 -5.88 -16.49
N LYS A 4 -6.27 -5.73 -15.42
CA LYS A 4 -6.02 -4.69 -14.43
C LYS A 4 -4.74 -5.06 -13.66
N THR A 5 -3.89 -4.09 -13.39
CA THR A 5 -2.62 -4.25 -12.67
C THR A 5 -2.46 -3.14 -11.64
N TYR A 6 -1.57 -3.35 -10.67
CA TYR A 6 -1.07 -2.25 -9.85
C TYR A 6 0.25 -1.71 -10.42
N ARG A 7 0.59 -0.47 -10.07
CA ARG A 7 1.92 0.12 -10.27
C ARG A 7 2.37 0.81 -8.99
N LEU A 8 3.63 0.62 -8.61
CA LEU A 8 4.23 1.28 -7.45
C LEU A 8 4.88 2.58 -7.88
N TYR A 9 4.60 3.66 -7.15
CA TYR A 9 5.35 4.91 -7.28
C TYR A 9 6.67 4.80 -6.49
N PRO A 10 7.70 5.62 -6.81
CA PRO A 10 9.01 5.51 -6.17
C PRO A 10 8.96 5.50 -4.64
N LYS A 11 8.12 6.34 -4.03
CA LYS A 11 7.96 6.38 -2.57
C LYS A 11 7.32 5.12 -1.97
N ALA A 12 6.42 4.45 -2.69
CA ALA A 12 5.89 3.17 -2.23
C ALA A 12 6.97 2.07 -2.25
N ILE A 13 7.91 2.11 -3.20
CA ILE A 13 9.04 1.18 -3.24
C ILE A 13 9.96 1.42 -2.03
N GLU A 14 10.35 2.68 -1.78
CA GLU A 14 11.15 3.05 -0.61
C GLU A 14 10.47 2.64 0.72
N ASP A 15 9.14 2.80 0.81
CA ASP A 15 8.37 2.37 1.97
C ASP A 15 8.46 0.85 2.16
N LEU A 16 8.27 0.06 1.09
CA LEU A 16 8.35 -1.41 1.14
C LEU A 16 9.76 -1.91 1.50
N GLU A 17 10.81 -1.28 0.96
CA GLU A 17 12.20 -1.56 1.33
C GLU A 17 12.43 -1.29 2.83
N SER A 18 11.93 -0.17 3.33
CA SER A 18 12.02 0.19 4.76
C SER A 18 11.29 -0.82 5.64
N ILE A 19 10.09 -1.26 5.23
CA ILE A 19 9.30 -2.29 5.91
C ILE A 19 10.07 -3.61 5.93
N TYR A 20 10.66 -4.02 4.82
CA TYR A 20 11.42 -5.26 4.72
C TYR A 20 12.64 -5.25 5.64
N LEU A 21 13.43 -4.17 5.61
CA LEU A 21 14.63 -4.03 6.43
C LEU A 21 14.30 -4.03 7.92
N TYR A 22 13.29 -3.24 8.32
CA TYR A 22 12.83 -3.18 9.70
C TYR A 22 12.28 -4.53 10.16
N SER A 23 11.36 -5.12 9.39
CA SER A 23 10.72 -6.38 9.77
C SER A 23 11.73 -7.53 9.84
N THR A 24 12.73 -7.55 8.96
CA THR A 24 13.78 -8.59 8.99
C THR A 24 14.60 -8.48 10.27
N ARG A 25 14.95 -7.26 10.68
CA ARG A 25 15.69 -7.00 11.92
C ARG A 25 14.89 -7.41 13.15
N GLU A 26 13.62 -7.06 13.22
CA GLU A 26 12.81 -7.25 14.43
C GLU A 26 12.17 -8.65 14.53
N PHE A 27 11.79 -9.24 13.39
CA PHE A 27 10.93 -10.44 13.35
C PHE A 27 11.54 -11.62 12.57
N GLY A 28 12.69 -11.41 11.93
CA GLY A 28 13.36 -12.40 11.10
C GLY A 28 12.80 -12.50 9.68
N ILE A 29 13.58 -13.12 8.80
CA ILE A 29 13.33 -13.16 7.36
C ILE A 29 12.00 -13.82 6.99
N LYS A 30 11.67 -14.97 7.60
CA LYS A 30 10.44 -15.72 7.27
C LYS A 30 9.18 -14.90 7.51
N ARG A 31 9.07 -14.25 8.68
CA ARG A 31 7.91 -13.40 9.00
C ARG A 31 7.85 -12.16 8.10
N THR A 32 9.00 -11.69 7.64
CA THR A 32 9.08 -10.55 6.71
C THR A 32 8.57 -10.91 5.33
N GLU A 33 9.00 -12.05 4.79
CA GLU A 33 8.52 -12.54 3.49
C GLU A 33 7.01 -12.78 3.51
N ASP A 34 6.49 -13.42 4.56
CA ASP A 34 5.04 -13.62 4.75
C ASP A 34 4.29 -12.26 4.80
N TYR A 35 4.88 -11.25 5.44
CA TYR A 35 4.25 -9.94 5.57
C TYR A 35 4.28 -9.11 4.28
N ILE A 36 5.38 -9.13 3.53
CA ILE A 36 5.45 -8.50 2.21
C ILE A 36 4.48 -9.17 1.25
N LEU A 37 4.39 -10.50 1.27
CA LEU A 37 3.42 -11.23 0.44
C LEU A 37 1.97 -10.84 0.77
N ALA A 38 1.64 -10.63 2.05
CA ALA A 38 0.31 -10.16 2.45
C ALA A 38 0.01 -8.74 1.93
N ILE A 39 1.00 -7.84 1.93
CA ILE A 39 0.89 -6.49 1.36
C ILE A 39 0.67 -6.59 -0.16
N GLU A 40 1.47 -7.39 -0.88
CA GLU A 40 1.34 -7.57 -2.33
C GLU A 40 0.00 -8.21 -2.72
N THR A 41 -0.46 -9.19 -1.96
CA THR A 41 -1.79 -9.80 -2.14
C THR A 41 -2.89 -8.76 -1.96
N SER A 42 -2.71 -7.82 -1.03
CA SER A 42 -3.64 -6.70 -0.85
C SER A 42 -3.68 -5.80 -2.09
N PHE A 43 -2.55 -5.56 -2.77
CA PHE A 43 -2.56 -4.79 -4.03
C PHE A 43 -3.39 -5.47 -5.13
N GLN A 44 -3.32 -6.80 -5.22
CA GLN A 44 -4.12 -7.56 -6.18
C GLN A 44 -5.62 -7.45 -5.85
N HIS A 45 -5.99 -7.67 -4.60
CA HIS A 45 -7.39 -7.52 -4.16
C HIS A 45 -7.93 -6.11 -4.44
N LEU A 46 -7.13 -5.08 -4.20
CA LEU A 46 -7.49 -3.68 -4.49
C LEU A 46 -7.54 -3.37 -5.99
N THR A 47 -6.84 -4.14 -6.81
CA THR A 47 -6.93 -4.02 -8.27
C THR A 47 -8.26 -4.58 -8.77
N ASP A 48 -8.72 -5.68 -8.17
CA ASP A 48 -9.99 -6.33 -8.50
C ASP A 48 -11.19 -5.52 -7.98
N ASP A 49 -11.16 -5.17 -6.70
CA ASP A 49 -12.20 -4.39 -6.02
C ASP A 49 -11.63 -3.19 -5.24
N PRO A 50 -11.31 -2.08 -5.92
CA PRO A 50 -10.76 -0.90 -5.25
C PRO A 50 -11.76 -0.20 -4.33
N LEU A 51 -13.06 -0.48 -4.44
CA LEU A 51 -14.11 0.26 -3.73
C LEU A 51 -14.25 -0.16 -2.26
N ILE A 52 -13.71 -1.32 -1.86
CA ILE A 52 -13.63 -1.77 -0.46
C ILE A 52 -12.77 -0.86 0.43
N SER A 53 -11.94 -0.02 -0.19
CA SER A 53 -11.05 0.87 0.55
C SER A 53 -11.77 2.14 1.02
N ARG A 54 -11.18 2.85 1.97
CA ARG A 54 -11.69 4.13 2.48
C ARG A 54 -11.32 5.27 1.53
N VAL A 55 -12.24 6.20 1.29
CA VAL A 55 -11.96 7.45 0.57
C VAL A 55 -11.27 8.46 1.51
N CYS A 56 -10.21 9.09 1.02
CA CYS A 56 -9.35 10.02 1.75
C CYS A 56 -9.20 11.36 1.00
N ASP A 57 -10.25 11.82 0.33
CA ASP A 57 -10.24 13.06 -0.45
C ASP A 57 -9.87 14.30 0.37
N TYR A 58 -10.13 14.27 1.69
CA TYR A 58 -9.74 15.32 2.64
C TYR A 58 -8.22 15.49 2.77
N VAL A 59 -7.42 14.47 2.40
CA VAL A 59 -5.95 14.55 2.34
C VAL A 59 -5.51 14.97 0.94
N ARG A 60 -6.04 14.31 -0.08
CA ARG A 60 -5.75 14.57 -1.49
C ARG A 60 -6.88 14.00 -2.34
N GLN A 61 -7.32 14.74 -3.34
CA GLN A 61 -8.38 14.30 -4.26
C GLN A 61 -8.11 12.91 -4.85
N ASP A 62 -9.13 12.07 -4.88
CA ASP A 62 -9.17 10.67 -5.37
C ASP A 62 -8.29 9.69 -4.58
N LEU A 63 -7.74 10.12 -3.45
CA LEU A 63 -6.89 9.27 -2.62
C LEU A 63 -7.74 8.25 -1.89
N ARG A 64 -7.28 7.00 -1.91
CA ARG A 64 -7.88 5.90 -1.18
C ARG A 64 -6.89 5.26 -0.22
N ALA A 65 -7.40 4.71 0.87
CA ALA A 65 -6.62 4.08 1.93
C ALA A 65 -7.17 2.70 2.30
N PHE A 66 -6.30 1.71 2.45
CA PHE A 66 -6.66 0.35 2.86
C PHE A 66 -5.67 -0.20 3.89
N ASN A 67 -6.18 -0.72 5.01
CA ASN A 67 -5.33 -1.25 6.07
C ASN A 67 -4.91 -2.70 5.77
N THR A 68 -3.63 -3.02 5.99
CA THR A 68 -3.08 -4.37 5.88
C THR A 68 -2.07 -4.63 7.01
N GLY A 69 -2.50 -5.39 8.01
CA GLY A 69 -1.75 -5.54 9.26
C GLY A 69 -1.46 -4.19 9.91
N SER A 70 -0.19 -3.90 10.19
CA SER A 70 0.26 -2.64 10.81
C SER A 70 0.47 -1.49 9.83
N HIS A 71 0.24 -1.69 8.53
CA HIS A 71 0.46 -0.68 7.50
C HIS A 71 -0.83 -0.32 6.78
N VAL A 72 -0.80 0.82 6.10
CA VAL A 72 -1.92 1.38 5.34
C VAL A 72 -1.42 1.70 3.93
N ILE A 73 -2.10 1.12 2.94
CA ILE A 73 -1.83 1.30 1.51
C ILE A 73 -2.58 2.53 1.03
N TYR A 74 -1.85 3.49 0.48
CA TYR A 74 -2.42 4.68 -0.16
C TYR A 74 -2.32 4.57 -1.66
N PHE A 75 -3.44 4.74 -2.34
CA PHE A 75 -3.49 4.55 -3.78
C PHE A 75 -4.55 5.42 -4.44
N LYS A 76 -4.50 5.45 -5.77
CA LYS A 76 -5.54 6.01 -6.64
C LYS A 76 -6.02 4.95 -7.62
N ILE A 77 -7.29 5.01 -7.98
CA ILE A 77 -7.84 4.23 -9.09
C ILE A 77 -7.35 4.86 -10.39
N THR A 78 -6.89 4.04 -11.33
CA THR A 78 -6.36 4.47 -12.63
C THR A 78 -6.99 3.65 -13.75
N SER A 79 -6.77 4.06 -15.01
CA SER A 79 -7.24 3.30 -16.18
C SER A 79 -6.62 1.91 -16.30
N TYR A 80 -5.48 1.68 -15.67
CA TYR A 80 -4.77 0.39 -15.69
C TYR A 80 -5.02 -0.45 -14.43
N GLY A 81 -5.79 0.03 -13.45
CA GLY A 81 -6.01 -0.64 -12.16
C GLY A 81 -5.79 0.33 -11.00
N ILE A 82 -4.70 0.17 -10.24
CA ILE A 82 -4.37 1.10 -9.15
C ILE A 82 -2.93 1.62 -9.22
N GLY A 83 -2.74 2.88 -8.87
CA GLY A 83 -1.42 3.46 -8.59
C GLY A 83 -1.19 3.52 -7.11
N VAL A 84 -0.27 2.70 -6.57
CA VAL A 84 0.12 2.70 -5.16
C VAL A 84 1.12 3.82 -4.92
N ILE A 85 0.73 4.79 -4.10
CA ILE A 85 1.46 6.02 -3.84
C ILE A 85 2.39 5.86 -2.63
N ARG A 86 1.90 5.26 -1.53
CA ARG A 86 2.66 5.00 -0.29
C ARG A 86 2.17 3.73 0.42
N VAL A 87 3.03 3.16 1.25
CA VAL A 87 2.68 2.09 2.21
C VAL A 87 3.21 2.52 3.60
N LEU A 88 2.36 3.18 4.40
CA LEU A 88 2.81 3.78 5.65
C LEU A 88 2.41 2.96 6.86
N HIS A 89 3.22 2.99 7.91
CA HIS A 89 2.82 2.41 9.18
C HIS A 89 1.59 3.15 9.72
N GLN A 90 0.60 2.45 10.27
CA GLN A 90 -0.69 3.03 10.67
C GLN A 90 -0.58 4.09 11.79
N SER A 91 0.53 4.11 12.51
CA SER A 91 0.83 5.11 13.54
C SER A 91 1.42 6.42 12.99
N MET A 92 1.68 6.51 11.68
CA MET A 92 2.19 7.73 11.08
C MET A 92 1.07 8.77 10.96
N ASP A 93 1.36 10.01 11.35
CA ASP A 93 0.44 11.13 11.17
C ASP A 93 0.34 11.47 9.67
N PHE A 94 -0.83 11.19 9.08
CA PHE A 94 -1.08 11.32 7.64
C PHE A 94 -0.85 12.73 7.09
N GLY A 95 -1.03 13.77 7.91
CA GLY A 95 -0.92 15.15 7.46
C GLY A 95 0.50 15.58 7.09
N ARG A 96 1.54 14.83 7.48
CA ARG A 96 2.94 15.28 7.37
C ARG A 96 3.76 14.61 6.27
N HIS A 97 3.20 13.57 5.63
CA HIS A 97 3.96 12.68 4.75
C HIS A 97 3.45 12.62 3.29
N PHE A 98 2.43 13.41 2.93
CA PHE A 98 1.82 13.46 1.59
C PHE A 98 1.99 14.80 0.88
#